data_AF-A0A2W1JYJ4-F1
#
_entry.id   AF-A0A2W1JYJ4-F1
#
_cell.length_a   1.000
_cell.length_b   1.000
_cell.length_c   1.000
_cell.angle_alpha   90.00
_cell.angle_beta   90.00
_cell.angle_gamma   90.00
#
_symmetry.space_group_name_H-M   'P 1'
#
loop_
_entity.id
_entity.type
_entity.pdbx_description
1 polymer ?
#
loop_
_entity_poly.entity_id
_entity_poly.type
_entity_poly.pdbx_seq_one_letter_code
_entity_poly.pdbx_strand_id
1 'polypeptide(L)'
;MAKLVKLDPINQETAIATNDNLLSGLLQHDLKVLHECGGRGMCATCHVYIKDGMESLSPMNRREQRSLEVITTCNRMSRLACQTRVLGEGVVIELPSGMYLSDMADVEDLIGRRAEQNILHPLNGQVLVEEGKLITRSMISQLEDTRSEVSQYLNQSQAV
;
A
#
# COMPACT_ATOMS: atom_id res chain seq x y z
N MET A 1 -11.78 -12.79 20.44
CA MET A 1 -12.53 -11.52 20.56
C MET A 1 -12.09 -10.61 19.42
N ALA A 2 -12.95 -9.74 18.92
CA ALA A 2 -12.51 -8.73 17.95
C ALA A 2 -11.79 -7.58 18.68
N LYS A 3 -10.86 -6.93 17.98
CA LYS A 3 -10.00 -5.84 18.43
C LYS A 3 -10.20 -4.67 17.49
N LEU A 4 -10.40 -3.49 18.06
CA LEU A 4 -10.67 -2.30 17.28
C LEU A 4 -9.36 -1.71 16.76
N VAL A 5 -9.29 -1.45 15.46
CA VAL A 5 -8.17 -0.80 14.78
C VAL A 5 -8.70 0.44 14.08
N LYS A 6 -8.02 1.57 14.30
CA LYS A 6 -8.40 2.87 13.75
C LYS A 6 -7.58 3.21 12.51
N LEU A 7 -8.22 3.84 11.53
CA LEU A 7 -7.69 4.22 10.23
C LEU A 7 -7.58 5.74 10.17
N ASP A 8 -6.36 6.26 10.06
CA ASP A 8 -6.03 7.68 9.94
C ASP A 8 -5.63 8.01 8.49
N PRO A 9 -6.04 9.15 7.89
CA PRO A 9 -6.84 10.26 8.45
C PRO A 9 -8.37 10.11 8.31
N ILE A 10 -8.85 9.02 7.72
CA ILE A 10 -10.29 8.84 7.44
C ILE A 10 -11.16 8.64 8.69
N ASN A 11 -10.53 8.53 9.87
CA ASN A 11 -11.17 8.40 11.18
C ASN A 11 -12.20 7.24 11.22
N GLN A 12 -11.92 6.17 10.49
CA GLN A 12 -12.74 4.97 10.41
C GLN A 12 -12.17 3.90 11.35
N GLU A 13 -13.04 3.01 11.85
CA GLU A 13 -12.65 1.94 12.75
C GLU A 13 -13.06 0.59 12.15
N THR A 14 -12.19 -0.40 12.28
CA THR A 14 -12.43 -1.78 11.85
C THR A 14 -12.22 -2.75 13.00
N ALA A 15 -13.03 -3.80 13.03
CA ALA A 15 -12.98 -4.84 14.04
C ALA A 15 -12.22 -6.07 13.49
N ILE A 16 -11.02 -6.30 13.98
CA ILE A 16 -10.15 -7.39 13.54
C ILE A 16 -10.09 -8.48 14.61
N ALA A 17 -10.26 -9.74 14.23
CA ALA A 17 -10.15 -10.83 15.19
C ALA A 17 -8.75 -10.90 15.80
N THR A 18 -8.64 -11.24 17.09
CA THR A 18 -7.33 -11.49 17.72
C THR A 18 -6.55 -12.52 16.92
N ASN A 19 -5.27 -12.24 16.70
CA ASN A 19 -4.34 -13.02 15.90
C ASN A 19 -4.62 -13.03 14.39
N ASP A 20 -5.64 -12.31 13.90
CA ASP A 20 -5.82 -12.09 12.47
C ASP A 20 -4.93 -10.96 11.96
N ASN A 21 -4.70 -10.93 10.66
CA ASN A 21 -3.81 -9.97 10.01
C ASN A 21 -4.52 -8.64 9.73
N LEU A 22 -3.76 -7.54 9.72
CA LEU A 22 -4.28 -6.20 9.46
C LEU A 22 -4.92 -6.06 8.07
N LEU A 23 -4.42 -6.80 7.06
CA LEU A 23 -4.95 -6.74 5.70
C LEU A 23 -6.42 -7.19 5.65
N SER A 24 -6.81 -8.22 6.41
CA SER A 24 -8.21 -8.66 6.50
C SER A 24 -9.16 -7.52 6.91
N GLY A 25 -8.78 -6.74 7.94
CA GLY A 25 -9.59 -5.62 8.41
C GLY A 25 -9.63 -4.44 7.44
N LEU A 26 -8.53 -4.20 6.73
CA LEU A 26 -8.45 -3.17 5.69
C LEU A 26 -9.38 -3.47 4.52
N LEU A 27 -9.36 -4.72 4.03
CA LEU A 27 -10.20 -5.14 2.90
C LEU A 27 -11.70 -5.15 3.23
N GLN A 28 -12.08 -5.34 4.50
CA GLN A 28 -13.49 -5.29 4.93
C GLN A 28 -14.14 -3.92 4.78
N HIS A 29 -13.35 -2.85 4.77
CA HIS A 29 -13.85 -1.48 4.62
C HIS A 29 -13.67 -0.91 3.21
N ASP A 30 -13.53 -1.79 2.21
CA ASP A 30 -13.28 -1.42 0.80
C ASP A 30 -12.08 -0.47 0.63
N LEU A 31 -11.14 -0.48 1.60
CA LEU A 31 -9.88 0.23 1.44
C LEU A 31 -9.08 -0.52 0.38
N LYS A 32 -8.79 0.18 -0.71
CA LYS A 32 -8.05 -0.35 -1.87
C LYS A 32 -6.57 -0.58 -1.55
N VAL A 33 -6.29 -1.44 -0.57
CA VAL A 33 -4.93 -1.88 -0.23
C VAL A 33 -4.54 -2.99 -1.18
N LEU A 34 -3.49 -2.74 -1.95
CA LEU A 34 -2.94 -3.72 -2.88
C LEU A 34 -2.37 -4.94 -2.13
N HIS A 35 -2.51 -6.11 -2.76
CA HIS A 35 -2.05 -7.38 -2.19
C HIS A 35 -1.64 -8.35 -3.29
N GLU A 36 -0.85 -7.86 -4.26
CA GLU A 36 -0.51 -8.56 -5.51
C GLU A 36 0.10 -9.96 -5.30
N CYS A 37 0.87 -10.17 -4.23
CA CYS A 37 1.43 -11.49 -3.91
C CYS A 37 0.45 -12.44 -3.19
N GLY A 38 -0.79 -12.02 -2.95
CA GLY A 38 -1.80 -12.75 -2.19
C GLY A 38 -1.47 -12.84 -0.69
N GLY A 39 -0.84 -11.82 -0.12
CA GLY A 39 -0.50 -11.79 1.31
C GLY A 39 0.72 -12.64 1.71
N ARG A 40 1.57 -13.02 0.75
CA ARG A 40 2.79 -13.82 1.00
C ARG A 40 3.98 -13.02 1.58
N GLY A 41 3.85 -11.70 1.68
CA GLY A 41 4.91 -10.81 2.16
C GLY A 41 6.09 -10.73 1.20
N MET A 42 5.82 -10.55 -0.10
CA MET A 42 6.84 -10.47 -1.15
C MET A 42 6.78 -9.17 -1.97
N CYS A 43 5.59 -8.60 -2.16
CA CYS A 43 5.37 -7.46 -3.06
C CYS A 43 5.42 -6.09 -2.38
N ALA A 44 5.45 -6.01 -1.04
CA ALA A 44 5.37 -4.76 -0.28
C ALA A 44 4.11 -3.88 -0.52
N THR A 45 3.20 -4.26 -1.42
CA THR A 45 2.05 -3.42 -1.79
C THR A 45 0.93 -3.32 -0.74
N CYS A 46 1.06 -4.02 0.38
CA CYS A 46 0.18 -3.90 1.56
C CYS A 46 0.87 -3.15 2.73
N HIS A 47 1.85 -2.32 2.41
CA HIS A 47 2.60 -1.52 3.38
C HIS A 47 1.70 -0.47 4.04
N VAL A 48 1.81 -0.38 5.36
CA VAL A 48 1.10 0.59 6.21
C VAL A 48 2.06 1.20 7.22
N TYR A 49 1.71 2.36 7.75
CA TYR A 49 2.38 2.97 8.89
C TYR A 49 1.55 2.78 10.16
N ILE A 50 2.21 2.43 11.26
CA ILE A 50 1.59 2.32 12.57
C ILE A 50 1.78 3.64 13.32
N LYS A 51 0.71 4.40 13.54
CA LYS A 51 0.73 5.64 14.31
C LYS A 51 0.78 5.38 15.81
N ASP A 52 0.05 4.36 16.26
CA ASP A 52 -0.06 3.99 17.68
C ASP A 52 -0.36 2.49 17.85
N GLY A 53 -0.06 1.95 19.03
CA GLY A 53 -0.33 0.55 19.40
C GLY A 53 0.59 -0.47 18.75
N MET A 54 1.86 -0.12 18.49
CA MET A 54 2.85 -1.03 17.88
C MET A 54 3.12 -2.27 18.74
N GLU A 55 3.06 -2.12 20.06
CA GLU A 55 3.17 -3.19 21.07
C GLU A 55 1.98 -4.16 21.07
N SER A 56 0.83 -3.71 20.53
CA SER A 56 -0.38 -4.53 20.36
C SER A 56 -0.32 -5.38 19.09
N LEU A 57 0.81 -5.41 18.37
CA LEU A 57 1.00 -6.14 17.13
C LEU A 57 2.02 -7.26 17.27
N SER A 58 1.93 -8.27 16.39
CA SER A 58 2.96 -9.30 16.31
C SER A 58 4.32 -8.71 15.96
N PRO A 59 5.43 -9.30 16.44
CA PRO A 59 6.77 -8.88 16.04
C PRO A 59 6.94 -9.01 14.53
N MET A 60 7.80 -8.15 13.97
CA MET A 60 8.14 -8.19 12.55
C MET A 60 8.84 -9.51 12.21
N ASN A 61 8.40 -10.14 11.13
CA ASN A 61 8.98 -11.41 10.69
C ASN A 61 10.08 -11.21 9.62
N ARG A 62 10.88 -12.24 9.35
CA ARG A 62 11.99 -12.17 8.37
C ARG A 62 11.58 -11.92 6.92
N ARG A 63 10.35 -12.27 6.53
CA ARG A 63 9.85 -11.98 5.17
C ARG A 63 9.43 -10.52 5.07
N GLU A 64 8.67 -10.08 6.07
CA GLU A 64 8.27 -8.69 6.22
C GLU A 64 9.48 -7.75 6.18
N GLN A 65 10.51 -8.03 6.98
CA GLN A 65 11.73 -7.22 7.01
C GLN A 65 12.41 -7.10 5.64
N ARG A 66 12.59 -8.22 4.93
CA ARG A 66 13.20 -8.23 3.59
C ARG A 66 12.40 -7.43 2.57
N SER A 67 11.08 -7.55 2.58
CA SER A 67 10.23 -6.77 1.67
C SER A 67 10.17 -5.29 2.03
N LEU A 68 10.35 -4.92 3.30
CA LEU A 68 10.39 -3.52 3.72
C LEU A 68 11.74 -2.85 3.39
N GLU A 69 12.84 -3.61 3.34
CA GLU A 69 14.18 -3.09 2.98
C GLU A 69 14.25 -2.50 1.57
N VAL A 70 13.41 -2.98 0.65
CA VAL A 70 13.39 -2.50 -0.74
C VAL A 70 12.49 -1.25 -0.94
N ILE A 71 11.75 -0.83 0.08
CA ILE A 71 10.84 0.32 0.00
C ILE A 71 11.57 1.59 0.45
N THR A 72 11.68 2.57 -0.44
CA THR A 72 12.36 3.85 -0.17
C THR A 72 11.67 4.71 0.90
N THR A 73 10.35 4.58 1.05
CA THR A 73 9.54 5.29 2.05
C THR A 73 9.43 4.53 3.37
N CYS A 74 10.17 3.43 3.55
CA CYS A 74 10.16 2.65 4.78
C CYS A 74 10.72 3.44 5.97
N ASN A 75 10.06 3.34 7.12
CA ASN A 75 10.53 3.91 8.38
C ASN A 75 10.25 2.92 9.53
N ARG A 76 10.55 3.34 10.77
CA ARG A 76 10.41 2.47 11.96
C ARG A 76 8.97 2.07 12.27
N MET A 77 8.00 2.80 11.74
CA MET A 77 6.57 2.55 11.88
C MET A 77 6.01 1.74 10.71
N SER A 78 6.82 1.41 9.72
CA SER A 78 6.41 0.60 8.57
C SER A 78 6.14 -0.84 8.95
N ARG A 79 4.99 -1.36 8.50
CA ARG A 79 4.58 -2.76 8.62
C ARG A 79 3.96 -3.23 7.32
N LEU A 80 4.03 -4.54 7.05
CA LEU A 80 3.19 -5.14 5.99
C LEU A 80 1.91 -5.65 6.62
N ALA A 81 0.77 -5.10 6.21
CA ALA A 81 -0.53 -5.45 6.79
C ALA A 81 -0.83 -6.96 6.69
N CYS A 82 -0.41 -7.62 5.61
CA CYS A 82 -0.60 -9.07 5.44
C CYS A 82 0.25 -9.93 6.40
N GLN A 83 1.35 -9.40 6.93
CA GLN A 83 2.26 -10.11 7.84
C GLN A 83 2.05 -9.73 9.31
N THR A 84 1.30 -8.66 9.55
CA THR A 84 1.14 -8.06 10.87
C THR A 84 -0.16 -8.51 11.50
N ARG A 85 -0.07 -9.20 12.64
CA ARG A 85 -1.24 -9.71 13.37
C ARG A 85 -1.61 -8.80 14.54
N VAL A 86 -2.92 -8.63 14.76
CA VAL A 86 -3.45 -7.82 15.87
C VAL A 86 -3.55 -8.68 17.12
N LEU A 87 -2.83 -8.31 18.16
CA LEU A 87 -2.79 -9.03 19.44
C LEU A 87 -3.54 -8.28 20.55
N GLY A 88 -3.46 -6.94 20.54
CA GLY A 88 -4.06 -6.04 21.53
C GLY A 88 -5.01 -5.01 20.91
N GLU A 89 -5.40 -4.02 21.72
CA GLU A 89 -6.27 -2.91 21.30
C GLU A 89 -5.46 -1.62 21.14
N GLY A 90 -6.10 -0.56 20.66
CA GLY A 90 -5.48 0.77 20.52
C GLY A 90 -4.55 0.90 19.32
N VAL A 91 -4.67 0.03 18.31
CA VAL A 91 -3.87 0.13 17.09
C VAL A 91 -4.44 1.23 16.21
N VAL A 92 -3.60 2.19 15.82
CA VAL A 92 -3.92 3.23 14.85
C VAL A 92 -2.98 3.08 13.66
N ILE A 93 -3.54 2.97 12.47
CA ILE A 93 -2.77 2.80 11.23
C ILE A 93 -3.06 3.92 10.24
N GLU A 94 -2.04 4.24 9.45
CA GLU A 94 -2.06 5.22 8.38
C GLU A 94 -1.63 4.54 7.08
N LEU A 95 -2.34 4.85 5.99
CA LEU A 95 -2.03 4.32 4.66
C LEU A 95 -1.05 5.25 3.93
N PRO A 96 -0.03 4.71 3.22
CA PRO A 96 0.91 5.54 2.45
C PRO A 96 0.22 6.30 1.30
N SER A 97 0.60 7.55 1.11
CA SER A 97 0.18 8.38 -0.03
C SER A 97 0.58 7.68 -1.36
N GLY A 98 -0.39 7.41 -2.24
CA GLY A 98 -0.16 6.78 -3.55
C GLY A 98 -0.48 5.28 -3.63
N MET A 99 -0.72 4.60 -2.50
CA MET A 99 -1.12 3.18 -2.50
C MET A 99 -2.57 2.95 -2.98
N TYR A 100 -3.32 4.03 -3.26
CA TYR A 100 -4.69 4.03 -3.81
C TYR A 100 -4.74 3.87 -5.34
N LEU A 101 -3.61 3.89 -6.05
CA LEU A 101 -3.59 3.82 -7.52
C LEU A 101 -3.56 2.37 -7.99
N SER A 102 -4.71 1.70 -7.97
CA SER A 102 -4.80 0.36 -8.58
C SER A 102 -5.94 0.15 -9.56
N ASP A 103 -6.92 1.06 -9.63
CA ASP A 103 -7.95 0.94 -10.65
C ASP A 103 -7.58 1.77 -11.89
N MET A 104 -7.39 1.06 -13.00
CA MET A 104 -7.30 1.64 -14.34
C MET A 104 -8.54 2.51 -14.67
N ALA A 105 -9.64 2.37 -13.90
CA ALA A 105 -10.82 3.21 -14.01
C ALA A 105 -10.59 4.67 -13.54
N ASP A 106 -9.63 4.93 -12.64
CA ASP A 106 -9.39 6.28 -12.12
C ASP A 106 -8.36 7.06 -12.98
N VAL A 107 -7.58 6.36 -13.81
CA VAL A 107 -6.47 6.98 -14.56
C VAL A 107 -6.97 7.72 -15.81
N GLU A 108 -8.02 7.21 -16.46
CA GLU A 108 -8.71 7.95 -17.53
C GLU A 108 -9.45 9.18 -17.00
N ASP A 109 -10.02 9.09 -15.80
CA ASP A 109 -10.74 10.20 -15.13
C ASP A 109 -9.83 11.36 -14.69
N LEU A 110 -8.52 11.10 -14.58
CA LEU A 110 -7.50 12.11 -14.34
C LEU A 110 -7.11 12.86 -15.61
N ILE A 111 -7.37 12.31 -16.80
CA ILE A 111 -7.01 12.97 -18.07
C ILE A 111 -7.80 14.27 -18.20
N GLY A 112 -7.07 15.39 -18.32
CA GLY A 112 -7.66 16.73 -18.39
C GLY A 112 -7.79 17.45 -17.05
N ARG A 113 -7.50 16.79 -15.92
CA ARG A 113 -7.38 17.45 -14.61
C ARG A 113 -5.96 17.96 -14.37
N ARG A 114 -5.79 18.89 -13.43
CA ARG A 114 -4.48 19.30 -12.93
C ARG A 114 -4.10 18.41 -11.75
N ALA A 115 -2.84 17.98 -11.72
CA ALA A 115 -2.31 17.19 -10.61
C ALA A 115 -2.35 18.02 -9.31
N GLU A 116 -3.03 17.53 -8.27
CA GLU A 116 -3.10 18.19 -6.96
C GLU A 116 -1.80 18.03 -6.16
N GLN A 117 -0.97 17.05 -6.53
CA GLN A 117 0.34 16.76 -5.94
C GLN A 117 1.24 16.10 -6.99
N ASN A 118 2.55 16.05 -6.75
CA ASN A 118 3.49 15.36 -7.63
C ASN A 118 3.12 13.88 -7.80
N ILE A 119 2.91 13.46 -9.04
CA ILE A 119 2.68 12.06 -9.39
C ILE A 119 4.05 11.43 -9.65
N LEU A 120 4.37 10.38 -8.89
CA LEU A 120 5.67 9.71 -8.94
C LEU A 120 5.57 8.37 -9.67
N HIS A 121 6.66 8.02 -10.33
CA HIS A 121 6.83 6.74 -10.98
C HIS A 121 7.02 5.63 -9.93
N PRO A 122 6.23 4.55 -9.98
CA PRO A 122 6.14 3.58 -8.88
C PRO A 122 7.43 2.77 -8.62
N LEU A 123 8.34 2.69 -9.60
CA LEU A 123 9.57 1.88 -9.46
C LEU A 123 10.83 2.64 -9.07
N ASN A 124 10.93 3.90 -9.46
CA ASN A 124 12.17 4.67 -9.32
C ASN A 124 11.93 6.00 -8.59
N GLY A 125 10.68 6.34 -8.27
CA GLY A 125 10.32 7.58 -7.59
C GLY A 125 10.48 8.84 -8.44
N GLN A 126 10.72 8.72 -9.75
CA GLN A 126 10.85 9.87 -10.64
C GLN A 126 9.52 10.63 -10.74
N VAL A 127 9.55 11.96 -10.73
CA VAL A 127 8.35 12.77 -10.97
C VAL A 127 7.89 12.61 -12.41
N LEU A 128 6.66 12.14 -12.59
CA LEU A 128 6.02 11.96 -13.90
C LEU A 128 5.12 13.13 -14.26
N VAL A 129 4.42 13.67 -13.26
CA VAL A 129 3.60 14.88 -13.41
C VAL A 129 3.85 15.77 -12.20
N GLU A 130 4.35 16.97 -12.44
CA GLU A 130 4.52 17.97 -11.39
C GLU A 130 3.15 18.48 -10.92
N GLU A 131 3.08 18.86 -9.66
CA GLU A 131 1.94 19.56 -9.08
C GLU A 131 1.48 20.73 -9.98
N GLY A 132 0.18 20.81 -10.21
CA GLY A 132 -0.46 21.84 -11.03
C GLY A 132 -0.38 21.60 -12.55
N LYS A 133 0.37 20.60 -13.04
CA LYS A 133 0.42 20.27 -14.49
C LYS A 133 -0.81 19.48 -14.92
N LEU A 134 -1.18 19.67 -16.19
CA LEU A 134 -2.33 18.99 -16.79
C LEU A 134 -1.95 17.54 -17.11
N ILE A 135 -2.75 16.60 -16.62
CA ILE A 135 -2.53 15.17 -16.80
C ILE A 135 -3.00 14.80 -18.21
N THR A 136 -2.08 14.30 -19.03
CA THR A 136 -2.35 13.96 -20.43
C THR A 136 -2.35 12.45 -20.64
N ARG A 137 -3.08 11.98 -21.66
CA ARG A 137 -3.18 10.55 -22.00
C ARG A 137 -1.83 9.90 -22.32
N SER A 138 -0.88 10.67 -22.86
CA SER A 138 0.49 10.18 -23.10
C SER A 138 1.29 9.97 -21.81
N MET A 139 1.09 10.82 -20.79
CA MET A 139 1.74 10.66 -19.48
C MET A 139 1.19 9.46 -18.71
N ILE A 140 -0.12 9.22 -18.86
CA ILE A 140 -0.79 8.02 -18.35
C ILE A 140 -0.29 6.75 -19.05
N SER A 141 -0.17 6.76 -20.38
CA SER A 141 0.33 5.61 -21.14
C SER A 141 1.75 5.19 -20.69
N GLN A 142 2.60 6.16 -20.32
CA GLN A 142 3.94 5.88 -19.77
C GLN A 142 3.88 5.17 -18.41
N LEU A 143 2.87 5.46 -17.58
CA LEU A 143 2.63 4.72 -16.32
C LEU A 143 2.17 3.28 -16.58
N GLU A 144 1.35 3.07 -17.61
CA GLU A 144 0.81 1.75 -18.00
C GLU A 144 1.87 0.83 -18.59
N ASP A 145 2.75 1.37 -19.44
CA ASP A 145 3.85 0.61 -20.05
C ASP A 145 4.82 0.10 -18.98
N THR A 146 5.17 0.95 -18.02
CA THR A 146 6.05 0.52 -16.91
C THR A 146 5.38 -0.50 -16.00
N ARG A 147 4.07 -0.40 -15.75
CA ARG A 147 3.35 -1.41 -14.94
C ARG A 147 3.32 -2.79 -15.62
N SER A 148 3.29 -2.84 -16.95
CA SER A 148 3.38 -4.09 -17.71
C SER A 148 4.76 -4.75 -17.58
N GLU A 149 5.83 -3.97 -17.60
CA GLU A 149 7.20 -4.44 -17.36
C GLU A 149 7.37 -5.00 -15.94
N VAL A 150 6.76 -4.36 -14.94
CA VAL A 150 6.75 -4.84 -13.54
C VAL A 150 6.03 -6.17 -13.40
N SER A 151 4.85 -6.27 -14.02
CA SER A 151 4.07 -7.50 -14.01
C SER A 151 4.84 -8.65 -14.67
N GLN A 152 5.56 -8.38 -15.76
CA GLN A 152 6.42 -9.36 -16.41
C GLN A 152 7.63 -9.76 -15.55
N TYR A 153 8.30 -8.81 -14.90
CA TYR A 153 9.44 -9.09 -14.02
C TYR A 153 9.01 -9.93 -12.80
N LEU A 154 7.89 -9.57 -12.17
CA LEU A 154 7.31 -10.32 -11.05
C LEU A 154 6.89 -11.73 -11.49
N ASN A 155 6.32 -11.89 -12.68
CA ASN A 155 5.96 -13.20 -13.23
C ASN A 155 7.19 -14.06 -13.59
N GLN A 156 8.28 -13.46 -14.08
CA GLN A 156 9.53 -14.18 -14.37
C GLN A 156 10.23 -14.65 -13.09
N SER A 157 10.16 -13.88 -12.00
CA SER A 157 10.71 -14.25 -10.69
C SER A 157 9.92 -15.35 -9.95
N GLN A 158 8.73 -15.74 -10.45
CA GLN A 158 7.91 -16.83 -9.91
C GLN A 158 8.26 -18.23 -10.48
N ALA A 159 9.20 -18.31 -11.42
CA ALA A 159 9.57 -19.56 -12.10
C ALA A 159 10.81 -20.27 -11.53
N VAL A 160 11.31 -19.89 -10.35
CA VAL A 160 12.49 -20.51 -9.69
C VAL A 160 12.15 -20.96 -8.27
#